data_AF-A0A0G4G4F2-F1
#
_entry.id   AF-A0A0G4G4F2-F1
#
_cell.length_a   1.000
_cell.length_b   1.000
_cell.length_c   1.000
_cell.angle_alpha   90.00
_cell.angle_beta   90.00
_cell.angle_gamma   90.00
#
_symmetry.space_group_name_H-M   'P 1'
#
loop_
_entity.id
_entity.type
_entity.pdbx_description
1 polymer ?
#
loop_
_entity_poly.entity_id
_entity_poly.type
_entity_poly.pdbx_seq_one_letter_code
_entity_poly.pdbx_strand_id
1 'polypeptide(L)'
;MQGLPLQIFPFLGIVASSAAAAVHRSLPTFTSISPSPVRSPVAPLMHSTSAAAGPSYSSLSRLNAFRFPWTAPQPTIREPEVLPYEPDEEALPFEPPQLPGVPRNLNWAFPSFGAVVGEERDPKGWPKAAKWIALLAPPIGLAWYLWYKWAIEEELRMFMGKGLGGTLVVAPFVAGVVAGIVDYDTFEPAFWGAFAWIYLNQYFLYKKVNELFANRGLTEPLAVWWLLLPGFNFVVGARQVYFLAEYWSIERGVEMPTDDFAEFFPFVREEDLTIAKLLTTPSLWARPIATWLDSRDNK
;
A
#
# COMPACT_ATOMS: atom_id res chain seq x y z
N MET A 1 -22.36 30.24 31.21
CA MET A 1 -22.00 28.90 30.69
C MET A 1 -23.05 28.52 29.66
N GLN A 2 -22.73 28.73 28.38
CA GLN A 2 -23.60 28.43 27.24
C GLN A 2 -23.07 27.16 26.56
N GLY A 3 -23.96 26.19 26.33
CA GLY A 3 -23.64 24.90 25.73
C GLY A 3 -23.46 25.00 24.22
N LEU A 4 -22.42 24.33 23.72
CA LEU A 4 -22.21 24.07 22.30
C LEU A 4 -23.02 22.83 21.87
N PRO A 5 -23.72 22.84 20.72
CA PRO A 5 -24.33 21.64 20.17
C PRO A 5 -23.29 20.81 19.40
N LEU A 6 -23.28 19.51 19.69
CA LEU A 6 -22.55 18.47 18.99
C LEU A 6 -23.23 18.23 17.63
N GLN A 7 -22.68 18.75 16.54
CA GLN A 7 -23.03 18.30 15.18
C GLN A 7 -21.98 17.29 14.70
N ILE A 8 -22.33 16.01 14.82
CA ILE A 8 -21.57 14.87 14.30
C ILE A 8 -22.23 14.45 12.96
N PHE A 9 -21.47 14.65 11.86
CA PHE A 9 -21.50 13.99 10.55
C PHE A 9 -22.82 13.83 9.76
N PRO A 10 -23.04 14.58 8.66
CA PRO A 10 -24.07 14.27 7.66
C PRO A 10 -23.64 13.28 6.54
N PHE A 11 -22.41 12.74 6.56
CA PHE A 11 -21.82 12.06 5.41
C PHE A 11 -22.31 10.61 5.12
N LEU A 12 -23.01 9.96 6.05
CA LEU A 12 -23.50 8.57 5.85
C LEU A 12 -24.82 8.47 5.07
N GLY A 13 -25.58 9.56 4.92
CA GLY A 13 -26.89 9.55 4.27
C GLY A 13 -26.88 9.58 2.74
N ILE A 14 -25.83 10.15 2.13
CA ILE A 14 -25.81 10.43 0.67
C ILE A 14 -25.36 9.20 -0.14
N VAL A 15 -24.52 8.34 0.44
CA VAL A 15 -24.05 7.10 -0.21
C VAL A 15 -25.12 5.99 -0.18
N ALA A 16 -25.94 5.92 0.87
CA ALA A 16 -27.00 4.92 0.99
C ALA A 16 -28.18 5.16 0.01
N SER A 17 -28.57 6.41 -0.24
CA SER A 17 -29.69 6.73 -1.13
C SER A 17 -29.39 6.51 -2.61
N SER A 18 -28.13 6.65 -3.03
CA SER A 18 -27.74 6.53 -4.45
C SER A 18 -27.62 5.07 -4.90
N ALA A 19 -27.23 4.16 -4.00
CA ALA A 19 -27.16 2.73 -4.28
C ALA A 19 -28.55 2.06 -4.31
N ALA A 20 -29.49 2.52 -3.47
CA ALA A 20 -30.85 1.98 -3.44
C ALA A 20 -31.66 2.32 -4.71
N ALA A 21 -31.42 3.48 -5.33
CA ALA A 21 -32.10 3.90 -6.55
C ALA A 21 -31.66 3.14 -7.81
N ALA A 22 -30.43 2.61 -7.84
CA ALA A 22 -29.89 1.86 -8.97
C ALA A 22 -30.24 0.36 -8.95
N VAL A 23 -30.50 -0.23 -7.79
CA VAL A 23 -30.81 -1.67 -7.65
C VAL A 23 -32.28 -1.99 -7.95
N HIS A 24 -33.18 -1.01 -7.92
CA HIS A 24 -34.61 -1.25 -8.07
C HIS A 24 -35.12 -1.41 -9.53
N ARG A 25 -34.25 -1.34 -10.55
CA ARG A 25 -34.66 -1.34 -11.97
C ARG A 25 -34.32 -2.58 -12.80
N SER A 26 -33.69 -3.61 -12.25
CA SER A 26 -33.42 -4.81 -13.06
C SER A 26 -33.06 -6.02 -12.20
N LEU A 27 -34.08 -6.80 -11.81
CA LEU A 27 -33.92 -8.20 -11.44
C LEU A 27 -34.99 -9.02 -12.17
N PRO A 28 -34.61 -9.96 -13.05
CA PRO A 28 -35.53 -10.97 -13.56
C PRO A 28 -35.85 -11.99 -12.46
N THR A 29 -37.12 -12.37 -12.37
CA THR A 29 -37.66 -13.38 -11.46
C THR A 29 -36.99 -14.73 -11.68
N PHE A 30 -36.12 -15.16 -10.77
CA PHE A 30 -35.54 -16.50 -10.79
C PHE A 30 -36.51 -17.50 -10.15
N THR A 31 -36.85 -18.53 -10.91
CA THR A 31 -37.66 -19.67 -10.49
C THR A 31 -36.83 -20.58 -9.58
N SER A 32 -37.44 -21.01 -8.49
CA SER A 32 -36.90 -21.93 -7.49
C SER A 32 -36.45 -23.26 -8.11
N ILE A 33 -35.16 -23.61 -7.97
CA ILE A 33 -34.63 -24.94 -8.27
C ILE A 33 -34.40 -25.65 -6.94
N SER A 34 -35.04 -26.81 -6.80
CA SER A 34 -34.96 -27.71 -5.64
C SER A 34 -33.55 -28.32 -5.49
N PRO A 35 -32.99 -28.41 -4.27
CA PRO A 35 -31.68 -29.02 -4.06
C PRO A 35 -31.75 -30.55 -4.12
N SER A 36 -30.91 -31.15 -4.98
CA SER A 36 -30.63 -32.59 -4.95
C SER A 36 -29.65 -32.94 -3.82
N PRO A 37 -29.73 -34.16 -3.27
CA PRO A 37 -29.01 -34.54 -2.05
C PRO A 37 -27.51 -34.75 -2.24
N VAL A 38 -26.79 -34.35 -1.20
CA VAL A 38 -25.36 -34.47 -0.94
C VAL A 38 -24.88 -35.94 -1.06
N ARG A 39 -23.87 -36.19 -1.90
CA ARG A 39 -23.09 -37.43 -1.88
C ARG A 39 -21.88 -37.28 -0.96
N SER A 40 -21.78 -38.19 0.02
CA SER A 40 -20.65 -38.38 0.93
C SER A 40 -19.36 -38.81 0.20
N PRO A 41 -18.17 -38.62 0.82
CA PRO A 41 -16.88 -38.81 0.18
C PRO A 41 -16.48 -40.29 0.07
N VAL A 42 -16.00 -40.67 -1.11
CA VAL A 42 -15.39 -41.97 -1.38
C VAL A 42 -13.89 -41.91 -1.00
N ALA A 43 -13.44 -42.89 -0.23
CA ALA A 43 -12.07 -43.10 0.23
C ALA A 43 -11.07 -43.33 -0.93
N PRO A 44 -9.76 -43.10 -0.71
CA PRO A 44 -8.78 -43.00 -1.79
C PRO A 44 -8.30 -44.39 -2.27
N LEU A 45 -8.32 -44.59 -3.58
CA LEU A 45 -7.65 -45.71 -4.24
C LEU A 45 -6.16 -45.42 -4.37
N MET A 46 -5.35 -46.27 -3.73
CA MET A 46 -3.92 -46.37 -3.99
C MET A 46 -3.69 -46.85 -5.43
N HIS A 47 -2.95 -46.06 -6.22
CA HIS A 47 -2.22 -46.57 -7.37
C HIS A 47 -0.78 -46.07 -7.34
N SER A 48 0.10 -47.01 -6.99
CA SER A 48 1.50 -47.05 -7.41
C SER A 48 1.54 -47.21 -8.93
N THR A 49 2.27 -46.34 -9.64
CA THR A 49 3.26 -46.77 -10.64
C THR A 49 4.04 -45.60 -11.24
N SER A 50 5.34 -45.88 -11.36
CA SER A 50 6.21 -45.54 -12.49
C SER A 50 6.87 -44.16 -12.55
N ALA A 51 8.20 -44.24 -12.41
CA ALA A 51 9.19 -43.21 -12.65
C ALA A 51 9.20 -42.74 -14.12
N ALA A 52 9.19 -41.43 -14.31
CA ALA A 52 9.59 -40.79 -15.55
C ALA A 52 10.68 -39.76 -15.25
N ALA A 53 11.73 -39.83 -16.06
CA ALA A 53 13.00 -39.15 -15.90
C ALA A 53 12.87 -37.62 -15.89
N GLY A 54 13.52 -36.99 -14.91
CA GLY A 54 13.67 -35.54 -14.86
C GLY A 54 14.72 -35.04 -15.87
N PRO A 55 14.55 -33.82 -16.42
CA PRO A 55 15.60 -33.19 -17.21
C PRO A 55 16.77 -32.75 -16.31
N SER A 56 17.97 -33.19 -16.69
CA SER A 56 19.26 -32.75 -16.13
C SER A 56 19.49 -31.26 -16.40
N TYR A 57 19.38 -30.44 -15.35
CA TYR A 57 19.86 -29.05 -15.38
C TYR A 57 21.32 -28.99 -14.94
N SER A 58 22.22 -29.26 -15.88
CA SER A 58 23.66 -29.07 -15.73
C SER A 58 24.16 -28.03 -16.74
N SER A 59 23.89 -26.74 -16.52
CA SER A 59 24.64 -25.64 -17.16
C SER A 59 24.30 -24.24 -16.62
N LEU A 60 24.47 -23.99 -15.32
CA LEU A 60 24.47 -22.61 -14.79
C LEU A 60 25.69 -22.33 -13.91
N SER A 61 26.87 -22.73 -14.39
CA SER A 61 28.17 -22.41 -13.78
C SER A 61 29.08 -21.55 -14.67
N ARG A 62 28.52 -20.74 -15.58
CA ARG A 62 29.30 -19.81 -16.44
C ARG A 62 28.73 -18.39 -16.52
N LEU A 63 28.44 -17.76 -15.39
CA LEU A 63 28.23 -16.30 -15.32
C LEU A 63 28.96 -15.66 -14.12
N ASN A 64 30.21 -16.07 -13.88
CA ASN A 64 31.11 -15.46 -12.90
C ASN A 64 32.42 -14.97 -13.56
N ALA A 65 32.29 -14.18 -14.63
CA ALA A 65 33.43 -13.56 -15.30
C ALA A 65 33.08 -12.16 -15.85
N PHE A 66 32.65 -11.26 -14.97
CA PHE A 66 32.77 -9.82 -15.20
C PHE A 66 33.24 -9.16 -13.91
N ARG A 67 34.54 -9.33 -13.59
CA ARG A 67 35.23 -8.47 -12.63
C ARG A 67 35.64 -7.21 -13.39
N PHE A 68 34.95 -6.11 -13.14
CA PHE A 68 35.44 -4.78 -13.51
C PHE A 68 36.68 -4.46 -12.66
N PRO A 69 37.84 -4.15 -13.25
CA PRO A 69 39.00 -3.70 -12.50
C PRO A 69 38.83 -2.21 -12.18
N TRP A 70 37.98 -1.89 -11.20
CA TRP A 70 37.97 -0.54 -10.64
C TRP A 70 39.00 -0.47 -9.53
N THR A 71 40.25 -0.14 -9.88
CA THR A 71 41.23 0.36 -8.92
C THR A 71 41.00 1.86 -8.79
N ALA A 72 40.17 2.26 -7.83
CA ALA A 72 40.04 3.66 -7.48
C ALA A 72 41.42 4.17 -7.00
N PRO A 73 41.95 5.27 -7.54
CA PRO A 73 43.17 5.86 -7.01
C PRO A 73 42.92 6.27 -5.55
N GLN A 74 43.83 5.86 -4.67
CA GLN A 74 43.81 6.27 -3.27
C GLN A 74 43.89 7.80 -3.21
N PRO A 75 42.94 8.49 -2.56
CA PRO A 75 43.00 9.94 -2.44
C PRO A 75 44.23 10.30 -1.61
N THR A 76 45.16 11.04 -2.21
CA THR A 76 46.22 11.75 -1.48
C THR A 76 45.54 12.71 -0.52
N ILE A 77 45.54 12.36 0.77
CA ILE A 77 45.13 13.27 1.84
C ILE A 77 46.21 14.36 1.90
N ARG A 78 45.93 15.51 1.26
CA ARG A 78 46.65 16.74 1.57
C ARG A 78 46.09 17.25 2.88
N GLU A 79 46.97 17.55 3.84
CA GLU A 79 46.57 18.30 5.02
C GLU A 79 45.87 19.58 4.56
N PRO A 80 44.67 19.89 5.11
CA PRO A 80 43.93 21.06 4.69
C PRO A 80 44.77 22.29 5.01
N GLU A 81 45.14 23.02 3.97
CA GLU A 81 45.63 24.39 4.08
C GLU A 81 44.55 25.18 4.82
N VAL A 82 44.81 25.52 6.08
CA VAL A 82 43.91 26.33 6.90
C VAL A 82 43.95 27.74 6.32
N LEU A 83 43.10 27.96 5.33
CA LEU A 83 42.81 29.29 4.83
C LEU A 83 42.15 30.08 5.96
N PRO A 84 42.55 31.35 6.18
CA PRO A 84 41.84 32.22 7.10
C PRO A 84 40.37 32.25 6.72
N TYR A 85 39.50 31.96 7.69
CA TYR A 85 38.05 32.06 7.53
C TYR A 85 37.70 33.54 7.25
N GLU A 86 37.60 33.89 5.98
CA GLU A 86 36.78 35.01 5.56
C GLU A 86 35.33 34.51 5.60
N PRO A 87 34.44 35.13 6.38
CA PRO A 87 33.03 34.77 6.34
C PRO A 87 32.52 35.07 4.93
N ASP A 88 32.24 34.03 4.15
CA ASP A 88 31.53 34.16 2.89
C ASP A 88 30.20 34.87 3.20
N GLU A 89 30.06 36.12 2.77
CA GLU A 89 28.77 36.86 2.78
C GLU A 89 27.70 36.16 1.90
N GLU A 90 28.07 35.06 1.23
CA GLU A 90 27.19 34.17 0.47
C GLU A 90 26.80 32.88 1.20
N ALA A 91 27.10 32.73 2.50
CA ALA A 91 26.46 31.72 3.33
C ALA A 91 24.96 32.07 3.47
N LEU A 92 24.15 31.54 2.54
CA LEU A 92 22.70 31.74 2.48
C LEU A 92 22.11 31.60 3.89
N PRO A 93 21.55 32.68 4.47
CA PRO A 93 20.77 32.53 5.68
C PRO A 93 19.67 31.55 5.34
N PHE A 94 19.53 30.49 6.12
CA PHE A 94 18.27 29.76 6.17
C PHE A 94 17.22 30.80 6.55
N GLU A 95 16.55 31.38 5.55
CA GLU A 95 15.46 32.32 5.77
C GLU A 95 14.44 31.54 6.59
N PRO A 96 14.07 32.01 7.80
CA PRO A 96 13.02 31.37 8.56
C PRO A 96 11.75 31.31 7.70
N PRO A 97 10.88 30.31 7.90
CA PRO A 97 9.63 30.20 7.14
C PRO A 97 8.91 31.56 7.18
N GLN A 98 8.63 32.08 5.98
CA GLN A 98 8.28 33.47 5.67
C GLN A 98 7.45 34.21 6.74
N LEU A 99 7.70 35.53 6.88
CA LEU A 99 7.03 36.41 7.83
C LEU A 99 5.48 36.30 7.77
N PRO A 100 4.78 36.38 8.92
CA PRO A 100 3.32 36.38 8.97
C PRO A 100 2.71 37.45 8.04
N GLY A 101 1.79 37.05 7.15
CA GLY A 101 1.09 37.96 6.22
C GLY A 101 1.57 37.90 4.76
N VAL A 102 2.65 37.18 4.46
CA VAL A 102 3.08 36.93 3.07
C VAL A 102 2.23 35.81 2.44
N PRO A 103 1.65 35.99 1.24
CA PRO A 103 0.88 34.95 0.56
C PRO A 103 1.73 33.69 0.32
N ARG A 104 1.23 32.54 0.79
CA ARG A 104 1.92 31.26 0.58
C ARG A 104 1.86 30.89 -0.90
N ASN A 105 3.02 30.72 -1.54
CA ASN A 105 3.09 30.18 -2.90
C ASN A 105 2.73 28.69 -2.87
N LEU A 106 1.83 28.26 -3.76
CA LEU A 106 1.44 26.85 -3.92
C LEU A 106 2.65 25.94 -4.21
N ASN A 107 3.69 26.48 -4.86
CA ASN A 107 4.95 25.78 -5.14
C ASN A 107 5.73 25.41 -3.87
N TRP A 108 5.47 26.11 -2.76
CA TRP A 108 6.04 25.79 -1.44
C TRP A 108 5.37 24.58 -0.80
N ALA A 109 4.06 24.42 -1.01
CA ALA A 109 3.29 23.27 -0.55
C ALA A 109 3.49 22.03 -1.45
N PHE A 110 3.81 22.26 -2.73
CA PHE A 110 3.98 21.22 -3.73
C PHE A 110 5.20 21.49 -4.63
N PRO A 111 6.43 21.17 -4.14
CA PRO A 111 7.68 21.43 -4.86
C PRO A 111 7.77 20.75 -6.25
N SER A 112 6.94 19.74 -6.50
CA SER A 112 6.83 19.03 -7.77
C SER A 112 6.30 19.90 -8.91
N PHE A 113 5.47 20.92 -8.64
CA PHE A 113 4.98 21.83 -9.68
C PHE A 113 6.06 22.79 -10.19
N GLY A 114 7.06 23.11 -9.36
CA GLY A 114 8.24 23.87 -9.77
C GLY A 114 9.02 23.24 -10.94
N ALA A 115 8.89 21.93 -11.16
CA ALA A 115 9.48 21.24 -12.31
C ALA A 115 8.82 21.64 -13.66
N VAL A 116 7.56 22.08 -13.63
CA VAL A 116 6.74 22.37 -14.82
C VAL A 116 6.66 23.86 -15.10
N VAL A 117 6.62 24.69 -14.06
CA VAL A 117 6.20 26.11 -14.19
C VAL A 117 7.38 27.05 -14.49
N GLY A 118 8.64 26.61 -14.41
CA GLY A 118 9.82 27.37 -14.85
C GLY A 118 10.16 28.63 -14.03
N GLU A 119 9.26 29.13 -13.19
CA GLU A 119 9.51 30.25 -12.28
C GLU A 119 10.25 29.78 -11.02
N GLU A 120 11.43 30.33 -10.85
CA GLU A 120 12.41 30.05 -9.79
C GLU A 120 12.00 30.63 -8.42
N ARG A 121 10.81 30.24 -7.93
CA ARG A 121 10.30 30.58 -6.59
C ARG A 121 9.99 29.33 -5.75
N ASP A 122 10.73 28.27 -6.01
CA ASP A 122 10.72 27.04 -5.23
C ASP A 122 11.52 27.22 -3.92
N PRO A 123 11.37 26.33 -2.92
CA PRO A 123 12.35 26.22 -1.85
C PRO A 123 13.74 26.03 -2.46
N LYS A 124 14.55 27.11 -2.45
CA LYS A 124 15.88 27.18 -3.04
C LYS A 124 16.71 25.99 -2.55
N GLY A 125 17.05 25.06 -3.44
CA GLY A 125 18.02 23.99 -3.14
C GLY A 125 17.69 22.60 -3.68
N TRP A 126 16.46 22.29 -4.10
CA TRP A 126 16.17 20.95 -4.64
C TRP A 126 16.71 20.77 -6.07
N PRO A 127 17.53 19.73 -6.35
CA PRO A 127 17.96 19.42 -7.71
C PRO A 127 16.77 19.19 -8.64
N LYS A 128 16.85 19.62 -9.90
CA LYS A 128 15.79 19.44 -10.91
C LYS A 128 15.32 17.97 -11.01
N ALA A 129 16.26 17.03 -10.90
CA ALA A 129 15.96 15.59 -10.86
C ALA A 129 15.04 15.21 -9.68
N ALA A 130 15.28 15.75 -8.48
CA ALA A 130 14.46 15.47 -7.30
C ALA A 130 13.01 15.98 -7.47
N LYS A 131 12.83 17.13 -8.14
CA LYS A 131 11.49 17.67 -8.44
C LYS A 131 10.73 16.79 -9.43
N TRP A 132 11.40 16.31 -10.48
CA TRP A 132 10.82 15.34 -11.42
C TRP A 132 10.45 14.02 -10.75
N ILE A 133 11.31 13.51 -9.87
CA ILE A 133 11.01 12.31 -9.08
C ILE A 133 9.77 12.56 -8.20
N ALA A 134 9.70 13.69 -7.50
CA ALA A 134 8.54 14.04 -6.67
C ALA A 134 7.24 14.19 -7.48
N LEU A 135 7.32 14.68 -8.73
CA LEU A 135 6.18 14.80 -9.63
C LEU A 135 5.71 13.44 -10.17
N LEU A 136 6.65 12.57 -10.55
CA LEU A 136 6.37 11.27 -11.18
C LEU A 136 6.09 10.15 -10.16
N ALA A 137 6.57 10.27 -8.92
CA ALA A 137 6.38 9.23 -7.91
C ALA A 137 4.90 8.95 -7.60
N PRO A 138 4.01 9.95 -7.41
CA PRO A 138 2.60 9.69 -7.14
C PRO A 138 1.88 8.90 -8.25
N PRO A 139 1.93 9.27 -9.55
CA PRO A 139 1.26 8.49 -10.60
C PRO A 139 1.88 7.11 -10.79
N ILE A 140 3.21 6.95 -10.66
CA ILE A 140 3.86 5.64 -10.73
C ILE A 140 3.42 4.76 -9.56
N GLY A 141 3.41 5.31 -8.34
CA GLY A 141 2.94 4.62 -7.14
C GLY A 141 1.47 4.22 -7.23
N LEU A 142 0.62 5.10 -7.78
CA LEU A 142 -0.78 4.79 -8.02
C LEU A 142 -0.95 3.68 -9.06
N ALA A 143 -0.22 3.74 -10.19
CA ALA A 143 -0.26 2.71 -11.22
C ALA A 143 0.18 1.34 -10.66
N TRP A 144 1.26 1.31 -9.88
CA TRP A 144 1.72 0.11 -9.19
C TRP A 144 0.66 -0.44 -8.23
N TYR A 145 0.08 0.43 -7.39
CA TYR A 145 -0.98 0.05 -6.45
C TYR A 145 -2.20 -0.55 -7.16
N LEU A 146 -2.64 0.06 -8.26
CA LEU A 146 -3.78 -0.44 -9.04
C LEU A 146 -3.47 -1.78 -9.71
N TRP A 147 -2.25 -1.95 -10.24
CA TRP A 147 -1.82 -3.24 -10.79
C TRP A 147 -1.81 -4.34 -9.73
N TYR A 148 -1.23 -4.07 -8.56
CA TYR A 148 -1.24 -5.00 -7.43
C TYR A 148 -2.66 -5.36 -7.01
N LYS A 149 -3.53 -4.36 -6.83
CA LYS A 149 -4.92 -4.57 -6.43
C LYS A 149 -5.70 -5.38 -7.46
N TRP A 150 -5.46 -5.13 -8.75
CA TRP A 150 -6.00 -5.92 -9.84
C TRP A 150 -5.57 -7.39 -9.73
N ALA A 151 -4.26 -7.65 -9.56
CA ALA A 151 -3.71 -9.00 -9.50
C ALA A 151 -4.28 -9.83 -8.33
N ILE A 152 -4.32 -9.25 -7.13
CA ILE A 152 -4.84 -9.93 -5.94
C ILE A 152 -6.33 -10.24 -6.06
N GLU A 153 -7.13 -9.29 -6.53
CA GLU A 153 -8.58 -9.50 -6.69
C GLU A 153 -8.88 -10.57 -7.76
N GLU A 154 -8.06 -10.64 -8.80
CA GLU A 154 -8.17 -11.67 -9.83
C GLU A 154 -7.78 -13.05 -9.30
N GLU A 155 -6.66 -13.14 -8.57
CA GLU A 155 -6.20 -14.37 -7.92
C GLU A 155 -7.25 -14.92 -6.96
N LEU A 156 -7.78 -14.08 -6.07
CA LEU A 156 -8.82 -14.47 -5.11
C LEU A 156 -10.12 -14.88 -5.81
N ARG A 157 -10.50 -14.22 -6.90
CA ARG A 157 -11.67 -14.63 -7.70
C ARG A 157 -11.48 -16.03 -8.29
N MET A 158 -10.30 -16.31 -8.85
CA MET A 158 -9.98 -17.61 -9.43
C MET A 158 -9.93 -18.71 -8.36
N PHE A 159 -9.36 -18.43 -7.20
CA PHE A 159 -9.22 -19.40 -6.12
C PHE A 159 -10.55 -19.69 -5.39
N MET A 160 -11.28 -18.64 -5.00
CA MET A 160 -12.52 -18.80 -4.23
C MET A 160 -13.75 -19.09 -5.11
N GLY A 161 -13.64 -18.92 -6.43
CA GLY A 161 -14.76 -19.03 -7.37
C GLY A 161 -15.84 -17.94 -7.20
N LYS A 162 -15.58 -16.90 -6.40
CA LYS A 162 -16.49 -15.78 -6.12
C LYS A 162 -15.74 -14.45 -6.04
N GLY A 163 -16.42 -13.35 -6.35
CA GLY A 163 -15.87 -11.99 -6.29
C GLY A 163 -15.96 -11.24 -7.62
N LEU A 164 -15.69 -9.93 -7.57
CA LEU A 164 -15.79 -9.04 -8.74
C LEU A 164 -14.59 -9.15 -9.70
N GLY A 165 -13.43 -9.63 -9.21
CA GLY A 165 -12.18 -9.66 -9.97
C GLY A 165 -11.50 -8.31 -10.07
N GLY A 166 -10.24 -8.31 -10.53
CA GLY A 166 -9.42 -7.10 -10.55
C GLY A 166 -9.99 -6.02 -11.46
N THR A 167 -10.52 -6.42 -12.61
CA THR A 167 -11.00 -5.49 -13.64
C THR A 167 -12.19 -4.65 -13.15
N LEU A 168 -13.18 -5.28 -12.50
CA LEU A 168 -14.34 -4.55 -11.97
C LEU A 168 -14.01 -3.71 -10.73
N VAL A 169 -12.92 -4.01 -10.03
CA VAL A 169 -12.44 -3.18 -8.93
C VAL A 169 -11.71 -1.94 -9.45
N VAL A 170 -10.78 -2.10 -10.40
CA VAL A 170 -9.90 -1.02 -10.87
C VAL A 170 -10.52 -0.14 -11.94
N ALA A 171 -11.26 -0.72 -12.91
CA ALA A 171 -11.78 0.06 -14.03
C ALA A 171 -12.72 1.21 -13.60
N PRO A 172 -13.69 1.02 -12.66
CA PRO A 172 -14.53 2.13 -12.22
C PRO A 172 -13.75 3.22 -11.48
N PHE A 173 -12.70 2.86 -10.73
CA PHE A 173 -11.82 3.84 -10.10
C PHE A 173 -11.11 4.69 -11.15
N VAL A 174 -10.46 4.06 -12.12
CA VAL A 174 -9.74 4.77 -13.20
C VAL A 174 -10.72 5.62 -14.01
N ALA A 175 -11.89 5.09 -14.35
CA ALA A 175 -12.92 5.84 -15.06
C ALA A 175 -13.38 7.07 -14.29
N GLY A 176 -13.63 6.97 -12.97
CA GLY A 176 -14.03 8.12 -12.15
C GLY A 176 -12.94 9.17 -12.00
N VAL A 177 -11.67 8.77 -11.86
CA VAL A 177 -10.53 9.70 -11.81
C VAL A 177 -10.37 10.41 -13.16
N VAL A 178 -10.41 9.68 -14.28
CA VAL A 178 -10.29 10.26 -15.64
C VAL A 178 -11.48 11.17 -15.94
N ALA A 179 -12.71 10.75 -15.63
CA ALA A 179 -13.90 11.56 -15.82
C ALA A 179 -13.78 12.89 -15.08
N GLY A 180 -13.31 12.88 -13.84
CA GLY A 180 -13.11 14.11 -13.11
C GLY A 180 -12.04 15.02 -13.74
N ILE A 181 -10.93 14.45 -14.23
CA ILE A 181 -9.88 15.26 -14.88
C ILE A 181 -10.41 15.91 -16.17
N VAL A 182 -11.28 15.22 -16.91
CA VAL A 182 -11.80 15.69 -18.22
C VAL A 182 -12.93 16.70 -18.05
N ASP A 183 -13.79 16.54 -17.04
CA ASP A 183 -14.96 17.37 -16.81
C ASP A 183 -14.96 17.95 -15.39
N TYR A 184 -14.69 19.26 -15.29
CA TYR A 184 -14.57 19.96 -14.03
C TYR A 184 -15.90 19.98 -13.25
N ASP A 185 -17.05 20.00 -13.94
CA ASP A 185 -18.36 20.07 -13.29
C ASP A 185 -18.75 18.73 -12.64
N THR A 186 -18.21 17.62 -13.14
CA THR A 186 -18.39 16.29 -12.54
C THR A 186 -17.17 15.80 -11.75
N PHE A 187 -16.11 16.62 -11.63
CA PHE A 187 -14.89 16.28 -10.91
C PHE A 187 -15.18 15.79 -9.50
N GLU A 188 -15.83 16.59 -8.68
CA GLU A 188 -16.06 16.27 -7.27
C GLU A 188 -16.83 14.95 -7.07
N PRO A 189 -18.02 14.74 -7.66
CA PRO A 189 -18.75 13.49 -7.46
C PRO A 189 -18.07 12.27 -8.09
N ALA A 190 -17.44 12.39 -9.27
CA ALA A 190 -16.75 11.27 -9.92
C ALA A 190 -15.49 10.87 -9.16
N PHE A 191 -14.71 11.85 -8.70
CA PHE A 191 -13.51 11.64 -7.91
C PHE A 191 -13.84 10.99 -6.58
N TRP A 192 -14.75 11.56 -5.79
CA TRP A 192 -15.13 10.97 -4.51
C TRP A 192 -15.83 9.62 -4.66
N GLY A 193 -16.61 9.43 -5.73
CA GLY A 193 -17.20 8.13 -6.08
C GLY A 193 -16.15 7.07 -6.36
N ALA A 194 -15.08 7.40 -7.10
CA ALA A 194 -13.95 6.50 -7.33
C ALA A 194 -13.26 6.11 -6.02
N PHE A 195 -12.99 7.07 -5.13
CA PHE A 195 -12.40 6.78 -3.82
C PHE A 195 -13.34 5.94 -2.94
N ALA A 196 -14.63 6.24 -2.89
CA ALA A 196 -15.60 5.42 -2.16
C ALA A 196 -15.61 3.98 -2.70
N TRP A 197 -15.54 3.81 -4.03
CA TRP A 197 -15.48 2.51 -4.69
C TRP A 197 -14.24 1.72 -4.29
N ILE A 198 -13.05 2.33 -4.34
CA ILE A 198 -11.81 1.63 -4.02
C ILE A 198 -11.72 1.25 -2.53
N TYR A 199 -12.29 2.08 -1.65
CA TYR A 199 -12.41 1.80 -0.21
C TYR A 199 -13.41 0.68 0.08
N LEU A 200 -14.58 0.68 -0.55
CA LEU A 200 -15.56 -0.40 -0.40
C LEU A 200 -14.96 -1.74 -0.83
N ASN A 201 -14.24 -1.77 -1.95
CA ASN A 201 -13.56 -2.98 -2.39
C ASN A 201 -12.42 -3.38 -1.44
N GLN A 202 -11.72 -2.42 -0.82
CA GLN A 202 -10.73 -2.71 0.21
C GLN A 202 -11.36 -3.42 1.42
N TYR A 203 -12.55 -2.98 1.86
CA TYR A 203 -13.29 -3.64 2.93
C TYR A 203 -13.61 -5.10 2.58
N PHE A 204 -14.10 -5.36 1.37
CA PHE A 204 -14.39 -6.74 0.93
C PHE A 204 -13.12 -7.58 0.81
N LEU A 205 -12.03 -7.02 0.33
CA LEU A 205 -10.74 -7.70 0.24
C LEU A 205 -10.26 -8.18 1.62
N TYR A 206 -10.32 -7.31 2.64
CA TYR A 206 -9.94 -7.69 4.00
C TYR A 206 -10.82 -8.82 4.55
N LYS A 207 -12.13 -8.79 4.30
CA LYS A 207 -13.02 -9.88 4.68
C LYS A 207 -12.67 -11.20 3.99
N LYS A 208 -12.30 -11.17 2.71
CA LYS A 208 -11.88 -12.38 1.99
C LYS A 208 -10.62 -12.99 2.61
N VAL A 209 -9.62 -12.17 2.95
CA VAL A 209 -8.40 -12.66 3.61
C VAL A 209 -8.73 -13.29 4.96
N ASN A 210 -9.58 -12.66 5.77
CA ASN A 210 -10.04 -13.29 7.02
C ASN A 210 -10.80 -14.59 6.76
N GLU A 211 -11.65 -14.65 5.73
CA GLU A 211 -12.39 -15.86 5.35
C GLU A 211 -11.44 -17.01 4.98
N LEU A 212 -10.35 -16.72 4.27
CA LEU A 212 -9.31 -17.71 3.94
C LEU A 212 -8.70 -18.33 5.20
N PHE A 213 -8.33 -17.51 6.19
CA PHE A 213 -7.79 -18.00 7.47
C PHE A 213 -8.84 -18.78 8.26
N ALA A 214 -10.07 -18.26 8.35
CA ALA A 214 -11.16 -18.92 9.06
C ALA A 214 -11.51 -20.30 8.46
N ASN A 215 -11.50 -20.43 7.13
CA ASN A 215 -11.76 -21.70 6.45
C ASN A 215 -10.66 -22.75 6.72
N ARG A 216 -9.46 -22.33 7.08
CA ARG A 216 -8.36 -23.19 7.53
C ARG A 216 -8.38 -23.46 9.05
N GLY A 217 -9.33 -22.90 9.78
CA GLY A 217 -9.37 -22.96 11.26
C GLY A 217 -8.30 -22.11 11.93
N LEU A 218 -7.75 -21.12 11.23
CA LEU A 218 -6.78 -20.15 11.75
C LEU A 218 -7.51 -18.87 12.22
N THR A 219 -6.82 -18.11 13.07
CA THR A 219 -7.31 -16.81 13.56
C THR A 219 -7.40 -15.80 12.43
N GLU A 220 -8.47 -15.01 12.40
CA GLU A 220 -8.64 -13.91 11.45
C GLU A 220 -7.61 -12.78 11.70
N PRO A 221 -6.68 -12.50 10.78
CA PRO A 221 -5.54 -11.64 11.10
C PRO A 221 -5.81 -10.14 10.91
N LEU A 222 -6.89 -9.76 10.21
CA LEU A 222 -7.18 -8.37 9.87
C LEU A 222 -8.36 -7.81 10.66
N ALA A 223 -8.12 -6.71 11.37
CA ALA A 223 -9.17 -5.88 11.95
C ALA A 223 -9.81 -4.99 10.87
N VAL A 224 -10.77 -5.53 10.12
CA VAL A 224 -11.36 -4.87 8.92
C VAL A 224 -11.82 -3.43 9.16
N TRP A 225 -12.36 -3.14 10.35
CA TRP A 225 -12.89 -1.81 10.69
C TRP A 225 -11.81 -0.72 10.83
N TRP A 226 -10.54 -1.09 11.00
CA TRP A 226 -9.42 -0.14 11.01
C TRP A 226 -9.24 0.60 9.68
N LEU A 227 -9.84 0.10 8.60
CA LEU A 227 -9.92 0.82 7.31
C LEU A 227 -10.55 2.21 7.45
N LEU A 228 -11.46 2.39 8.41
CA LEU A 228 -12.19 3.64 8.63
C LEU A 228 -11.39 4.65 9.47
N LEU A 229 -10.30 4.21 10.10
CA LEU A 229 -9.45 5.05 10.92
C LEU A 229 -8.33 5.66 10.04
N PRO A 230 -8.22 7.00 9.97
CA PRO A 230 -7.14 7.65 9.23
C PRO A 230 -5.76 7.15 9.68
N GLY A 231 -4.90 6.77 8.72
CA GLY A 231 -3.56 6.24 8.97
C GLY A 231 -3.52 4.74 9.25
N PHE A 232 -4.53 4.19 9.93
CA PHE A 232 -4.62 2.74 10.18
C PHE A 232 -5.02 1.94 8.93
N ASN A 233 -5.62 2.58 7.93
CA ASN A 233 -5.83 1.98 6.61
C ASN A 233 -4.51 1.46 5.99
N PHE A 234 -3.39 2.16 6.21
CA PHE A 234 -2.07 1.70 5.78
C PHE A 234 -1.62 0.47 6.57
N VAL A 235 -1.80 0.47 7.89
CA VAL A 235 -1.46 -0.65 8.78
C VAL A 235 -2.17 -1.93 8.33
N VAL A 236 -3.49 -1.87 8.14
CA VAL A 236 -4.26 -3.04 7.68
C VAL A 236 -3.89 -3.43 6.26
N GLY A 237 -3.61 -2.44 5.39
CA GLY A 237 -3.19 -2.71 4.02
C GLY A 237 -1.87 -3.48 3.95
N ALA A 238 -0.87 -3.09 4.74
CA ALA A 238 0.40 -3.79 4.84
C ALA A 238 0.22 -5.21 5.40
N ARG A 239 -0.56 -5.36 6.48
CA ARG A 239 -0.91 -6.66 7.04
C ARG A 239 -1.63 -7.55 6.02
N GLN A 240 -2.58 -7.00 5.26
CA GLN A 240 -3.29 -7.75 4.22
C GLN A 240 -2.35 -8.39 3.22
N VAL A 241 -1.30 -7.68 2.79
CA VAL A 241 -0.30 -8.20 1.85
C VAL A 241 0.46 -9.37 2.49
N TYR A 242 0.95 -9.17 3.72
CA TYR A 242 1.72 -10.17 4.46
C TYR A 242 0.92 -11.45 4.72
N PHE A 243 -0.26 -11.33 5.33
CA PHE A 243 -1.08 -12.49 5.68
C PHE A 243 -1.61 -13.21 4.44
N LEU A 244 -1.81 -12.52 3.31
CA LEU A 244 -2.13 -13.20 2.07
C LEU A 244 -0.94 -14.00 1.52
N ALA A 245 0.28 -13.46 1.60
CA ALA A 245 1.49 -14.18 1.23
C ALA A 245 1.74 -15.40 2.14
N GLU A 246 1.49 -15.25 3.44
CA GLU A 246 1.53 -16.34 4.42
C GLU A 246 0.48 -17.42 4.12
N TYR A 247 -0.76 -17.02 3.83
CA TYR A 247 -1.79 -17.97 3.42
C TYR A 247 -1.32 -18.82 2.22
N TRP A 248 -0.71 -18.19 1.22
CA TRP A 248 -0.19 -18.90 0.06
C TRP A 248 1.05 -19.76 0.34
N SER A 249 1.88 -19.44 1.34
CA SER A 249 2.98 -20.31 1.76
C SER A 249 2.42 -21.58 2.42
N ILE A 250 1.42 -21.42 3.28
CA ILE A 250 0.68 -22.51 3.93
C ILE A 250 -0.04 -23.39 2.91
N GLU A 251 -0.73 -22.81 1.91
CA GLU A 251 -1.41 -23.55 0.84
C GLU A 251 -0.44 -24.41 0.03
N ARG A 252 0.77 -23.91 -0.23
CA ARG A 252 1.80 -24.62 -1.02
C ARG A 252 2.67 -25.55 -0.19
N GLY A 253 2.55 -25.52 1.15
CA GLY A 253 3.43 -26.27 2.05
C GLY A 253 4.89 -25.84 1.95
N VAL A 254 5.14 -24.56 1.63
CA VAL A 254 6.49 -23.98 1.55
C VAL A 254 6.70 -23.01 2.71
N GLU A 255 7.94 -22.89 3.16
CA GLU A 255 8.30 -21.88 4.14
C GLU A 255 8.10 -20.47 3.56
N MET A 256 7.60 -19.55 4.39
CA MET A 256 7.41 -18.16 3.98
C MET A 256 8.78 -17.50 3.77
N PRO A 257 9.04 -16.90 2.59
CA PRO A 257 10.28 -16.15 2.38
C PRO A 257 10.41 -15.01 3.39
N THR A 258 11.66 -14.66 3.73
CA THR A 258 11.93 -13.48 4.57
C THR A 258 11.38 -12.22 3.88
N ASP A 259 10.58 -11.46 4.62
CA ASP A 259 10.00 -10.20 4.19
C ASP A 259 10.73 -9.04 4.88
N ASP A 260 11.63 -8.38 4.14
CA ASP A 260 12.41 -7.23 4.65
C ASP A 260 11.50 -6.10 5.16
N PHE A 261 10.32 -5.93 4.56
CA PHE A 261 9.36 -4.93 5.01
C PHE A 261 8.75 -5.32 6.35
N ALA A 262 8.34 -6.57 6.52
CA ALA A 262 7.82 -7.07 7.80
C ALA A 262 8.90 -7.12 8.90
N GLU A 263 10.16 -7.36 8.52
CA GLU A 263 11.32 -7.25 9.43
C GLU A 263 11.57 -5.81 9.87
N PHE A 264 11.38 -4.85 8.97
CA PHE A 264 11.51 -3.43 9.31
C PHE A 264 10.31 -2.93 10.12
N PHE A 265 9.10 -3.40 9.83
CA PHE A 265 7.82 -2.99 10.43
C PHE A 265 7.14 -4.18 11.15
N PRO A 266 7.54 -4.53 12.38
CA PRO A 266 7.07 -5.76 13.03
C PRO A 266 5.55 -5.86 13.25
N PHE A 267 4.83 -4.73 13.31
CA PHE A 267 3.36 -4.75 13.37
C PHE A 267 2.71 -5.49 12.20
N VAL A 268 3.40 -5.67 11.07
CA VAL A 268 2.86 -6.33 9.87
C VAL A 268 2.59 -7.81 10.10
N ARG A 269 3.45 -8.49 10.88
CA ARG A 269 3.38 -9.94 11.15
C ARG A 269 2.68 -10.31 12.45
N GLU A 270 2.35 -9.33 13.30
CA GLU A 270 1.82 -9.57 14.64
C GLU A 270 0.40 -10.16 14.59
N GLU A 271 0.18 -11.43 14.93
CA GLU A 271 -1.15 -12.07 14.76
C GLU A 271 -2.28 -11.41 15.57
N ASP A 272 -2.02 -11.00 16.81
CA ASP A 272 -2.97 -10.46 17.78
C ASP A 272 -2.89 -8.93 17.91
N LEU A 273 -2.54 -8.22 16.83
CA LEU A 273 -2.33 -6.78 16.87
C LEU A 273 -3.62 -6.03 17.24
N THR A 274 -3.59 -5.35 18.39
CA THR A 274 -4.63 -4.41 18.82
C THR A 274 -4.16 -2.97 18.66
N ILE A 275 -5.10 -2.00 18.64
CA ILE A 275 -4.75 -0.57 18.58
C ILE A 275 -3.91 -0.20 19.80
N ALA A 276 -4.32 -0.67 20.99
CA ALA A 276 -3.59 -0.43 22.22
C ALA A 276 -2.15 -0.96 22.09
N LYS A 277 -1.97 -2.23 21.70
CA LYS A 277 -0.66 -2.86 21.53
C LYS A 277 0.21 -2.08 20.53
N LEU A 278 -0.36 -1.67 19.39
CA LEU A 278 0.36 -0.86 18.41
C LEU A 278 0.80 0.48 19.01
N LEU A 279 -0.10 1.22 19.65
CA LEU A 279 0.21 2.55 20.18
C LEU A 279 1.16 2.54 21.40
N THR A 280 1.10 1.49 22.22
CA THR A 280 1.91 1.39 23.45
C THR A 280 3.25 0.68 23.26
N THR A 281 3.50 0.10 22.09
CA THR A 281 4.70 -0.71 21.83
C THR A 281 5.48 -0.13 20.66
N PRO A 282 6.32 0.90 20.87
CA PRO A 282 7.04 1.57 19.78
C PRO A 282 7.96 0.65 18.98
N SER A 283 8.43 -0.45 19.57
CA SER A 283 9.23 -1.47 18.87
C SER A 283 8.46 -2.16 17.73
N LEU A 284 7.12 -2.14 17.75
CA LEU A 284 6.30 -2.64 16.65
C LEU A 284 6.30 -1.69 15.44
N TRP A 285 6.62 -0.40 15.63
CA TRP A 285 6.51 0.61 14.58
C TRP A 285 7.67 0.56 13.62
N ALA A 286 8.89 0.36 14.11
CA ALA A 286 10.06 0.20 13.27
C ALA A 286 11.20 -0.45 14.07
N ARG A 287 11.92 -1.39 13.44
CA ARG A 287 13.09 -2.03 14.06
C ARG A 287 14.14 -1.03 14.59
N PRO A 288 14.49 0.06 13.89
CA PRO A 288 15.45 1.03 14.42
C PRO A 288 14.99 1.71 15.72
N ILE A 289 13.67 1.88 15.91
CA ILE A 289 13.11 2.45 17.14
C ILE A 289 13.30 1.46 18.30
N ALA A 290 13.06 0.16 18.05
CA ALA A 290 13.32 -0.89 19.03
C ALA A 290 14.80 -0.89 19.46
N THR A 291 15.72 -0.92 18.50
CA THR A 291 17.16 -0.91 18.78
C THR A 291 17.62 0.34 19.54
N TRP A 292 17.03 1.50 19.23
CA TRP A 292 17.33 2.74 19.94
C TRP A 292 16.82 2.72 21.40
N LEU A 293 15.61 2.20 21.65
CA LEU A 293 15.06 2.03 22.99
C LEU A 293 15.94 1.09 23.84
N ASP A 294 16.31 -0.07 23.30
CA ASP A 294 17.18 -1.04 23.98
C ASP A 294 18.54 -0.42 24.36
N SER A 295 19.06 0.49 23.53
CA SER A 295 20.34 1.18 23.80
C SER A 295 20.27 2.21 24.94
N ARG A 296 19.06 2.68 25.29
CA ARG A 296 18.85 3.63 26.39
C ARG A 296 18.73 2.94 27.73
N ASP A 297 18.08 1.79 27.79
CA ASP A 297 17.84 1.06 29.04
C ASP A 297 19.10 0.35 29.57
N ASN A 298 20.11 0.17 28.71
CA ASN A 298 21.42 -0.41 29.05
C ASN A 298 22.47 0.62 29.51
N LYS A 299 22.07 1.87 29.78
CA LYS A 299 22.95 2.95 30.28
C LYS A 299 22.53 3.39 31.68
#